data_AF-A0A7W1ZWS1-F1
#
_entry.id   AF-A0A7W1ZWS1-F1
#
_cell.length_a   1.000
_cell.length_b   1.000
_cell.length_c   1.000
_cell.angle_alpha   90.00
_cell.angle_beta   90.00
_cell.angle_gamma   90.00
#
_symmetry.space_group_name_H-M   'P 1'
#
loop_
_entity.id
_entity.type
_entity.pdbx_description
1 polymer ?
#
loop_
_entity_poly.entity_id
_entity_poly.type
_entity_poly.pdbx_seq_one_letter_code
_entity_poly.pdbx_strand_id
1 'polypeptide(L)'
;MKTLKGPGIFLAQFMGDQAPFNDIISIGKWAQQLGYTGIQIPAWDARCIDLKQAAESKTYADEWKGKINELGLEVTELSTHLQ
;
A
#
# COMPACT_ATOMS: atom_id res chain seq x y z
N MET A 1 17.98 8.36 19.96
CA MET A 1 17.85 8.41 18.49
C MET A 1 16.38 8.58 18.15
N LYS A 2 15.98 9.61 17.40
CA LYS A 2 14.61 9.74 16.88
C LYS A 2 14.55 8.97 15.55
N THR A 3 14.22 7.69 15.59
CA THR A 3 14.15 6.78 14.42
C THR A 3 12.81 6.84 13.69
N LEU A 4 12.06 7.93 13.85
CA LEU A 4 10.77 8.11 13.18
C LEU A 4 11.02 8.39 11.70
N LYS A 5 10.55 7.50 10.81
CA LYS A 5 10.71 7.58 9.35
C LYS A 5 9.64 8.44 8.65
N GLY A 6 8.77 9.08 9.43
CA GLY A 6 7.65 9.89 8.95
C GLY A 6 6.27 9.26 9.27
N PRO A 7 5.18 9.92 8.84
CA PRO A 7 3.83 9.50 9.17
C PRO A 7 3.37 8.31 8.32
N GLY A 8 2.65 7.40 8.96
CA GLY A 8 2.01 6.25 8.33
C GLY A 8 0.49 6.43 8.20
N ILE A 9 -0.12 5.82 7.19
CA ILE A 9 -1.58 5.79 7.01
C ILE A 9 -2.07 4.37 6.71
N PHE A 10 -3.24 4.02 7.25
CA PHE A 10 -3.92 2.76 6.92
C PHE A 10 -4.92 2.97 5.79
N LEU A 11 -4.64 2.39 4.62
CA LEU A 11 -5.43 2.66 3.41
C LEU A 11 -6.84 2.08 3.44
N ALA A 12 -7.06 1.01 4.21
CA ALA A 12 -8.35 0.30 4.27
C ALA A 12 -9.54 1.22 4.63
N GLN A 13 -9.29 2.25 5.44
CA GLN A 13 -10.33 3.20 5.89
C GLN A 13 -10.83 4.12 4.76
N PHE A 14 -10.10 4.19 3.65
CA PHE A 14 -10.35 5.10 2.54
C PHE A 14 -10.71 4.38 1.25
N MET A 15 -10.43 3.08 1.13
CA MET A 15 -10.72 2.30 -0.06
C MET A 15 -12.20 2.39 -0.46
N GLY A 16 -12.46 2.55 -1.75
CA GLY A 16 -13.80 2.66 -2.31
C GLY A 16 -13.78 2.42 -3.82
N ASP A 17 -14.92 2.56 -4.49
CA ASP A 17 -15.03 2.19 -5.91
C ASP A 17 -14.67 3.35 -6.87
N GLN A 18 -14.40 4.54 -6.34
CA GLN A 18 -14.09 5.73 -7.13
C GLN A 18 -12.65 6.21 -6.93
N ALA A 19 -12.06 6.75 -7.98
CA ALA A 19 -10.74 7.36 -7.91
C ALA A 19 -10.71 8.56 -6.93
N PRO A 20 -9.61 8.75 -6.17
CA PRO A 20 -8.36 7.98 -6.21
C PRO A 20 -8.35 6.71 -5.36
N PHE A 21 -9.48 6.31 -4.78
CA PHE A 21 -9.55 5.27 -3.74
C PHE A 21 -9.79 3.84 -4.24
N ASN A 22 -9.80 3.65 -5.56
CA ASN A 22 -10.19 2.41 -6.24
C ASN A 22 -9.02 1.50 -6.63
N ASP A 23 -7.78 1.95 -6.48
CA ASP A 23 -6.58 1.14 -6.74
C ASP A 23 -5.38 1.63 -5.92
N ILE A 24 -4.39 0.75 -5.75
CA ILE A 24 -3.20 1.00 -4.90
C ILE A 24 -2.32 2.17 -5.37
N ILE A 25 -2.23 2.40 -6.68
CA ILE A 25 -1.35 3.41 -7.24
C ILE A 25 -1.98 4.80 -7.10
N SER A 26 -3.28 4.91 -7.42
CA SER A 26 -4.03 6.16 -7.29
C SER A 26 -4.12 6.60 -5.83
N ILE A 27 -4.44 5.68 -4.91
CA ILE A 27 -4.53 6.01 -3.48
C ILE A 27 -3.14 6.25 -2.86
N GLY A 28 -2.10 5.56 -3.36
CA GLY A 28 -0.72 5.82 -2.99
C GLY A 28 -0.30 7.24 -3.36
N LYS A 29 -0.55 7.67 -4.60
CA LYS A 29 -0.28 9.07 -5.02
C LYS A 29 -1.01 10.08 -4.14
N TRP A 30 -2.28 9.82 -3.81
CA TRP A 30 -3.04 10.65 -2.88
C TRP A 30 -2.39 10.71 -1.49
N ALA A 31 -1.97 9.58 -0.92
CA ALA A 31 -1.30 9.53 0.37
C ALA A 31 0.03 10.30 0.36
N GLN A 32 0.82 10.16 -0.70
CA GLN A 32 2.07 10.90 -0.85
C GLN A 32 1.84 12.42 -0.94
N GLN A 33 0.81 12.86 -1.67
CA GLN A 33 0.45 14.28 -1.77
C GLN A 33 0.06 14.89 -0.42
N LEU A 34 -0.47 14.08 0.50
CA LEU A 34 -0.78 14.49 1.87
C LEU A 34 0.45 14.46 2.82
N GLY A 35 1.60 14.00 2.34
CA GLY A 35 2.85 13.95 3.11
C GLY A 35 3.08 12.66 3.90
N TYR A 36 2.31 11.60 3.63
CA TYR A 36 2.58 10.28 4.20
C TYR A 36 3.81 9.64 3.56
N THR A 37 4.60 8.95 4.38
CA THR A 37 5.79 8.20 3.93
C THR A 37 5.64 6.69 4.11
N GLY A 38 4.73 6.25 4.98
CA GLY A 38 4.41 4.86 5.20
C GLY A 38 2.95 4.53 4.88
N ILE A 39 2.68 3.37 4.28
CA ILE A 39 1.33 2.89 4.02
C ILE A 39 1.13 1.47 4.55
N GLN A 40 0.01 1.24 5.23
CA GLN A 40 -0.46 -0.09 5.59
C GLN A 40 -1.50 -0.55 4.56
N ILE A 41 -1.34 -1.79 4.08
CA ILE A 41 -2.11 -2.33 2.96
C ILE A 41 -3.22 -3.26 3.46
N PRO A 42 -4.48 -3.07 3.06
CA PRO A 42 -5.52 -4.09 3.29
C PRO A 42 -5.25 -5.30 2.40
N ALA A 43 -4.73 -6.37 2.99
CA ALA A 43 -4.29 -7.54 2.25
C ALA A 43 -5.46 -8.42 1.72
N TRP A 44 -6.67 -8.16 2.19
CA TRP A 44 -7.91 -8.81 1.75
C TRP A 44 -8.48 -8.22 0.45
N ASP A 45 -8.05 -7.01 0.07
CA ASP A 45 -8.51 -6.34 -1.15
C ASP A 45 -7.53 -6.61 -2.30
N ALA A 46 -7.95 -7.41 -3.28
CA ALA A 46 -7.13 -7.74 -4.45
C ALA A 46 -6.79 -6.52 -5.32
N ARG A 47 -7.52 -5.39 -5.19
CA ARG A 47 -7.16 -4.11 -5.83
C ARG A 47 -5.90 -3.50 -5.21
N CYS A 48 -5.59 -3.88 -3.97
CA CYS A 48 -4.40 -3.46 -3.26
C CYS A 48 -3.22 -4.39 -3.50
N ILE A 49 -3.42 -5.69 -3.32
CA ILE A 49 -2.40 -6.72 -3.52
C ILE A 49 -3.06 -8.07 -3.77
N ASP A 50 -2.56 -8.83 -4.74
CA ASP A 50 -2.89 -10.26 -4.87
C ASP A 50 -1.94 -11.06 -3.98
N LEU A 51 -2.43 -11.45 -2.79
CA LEU A 51 -1.64 -12.21 -1.82
C LEU A 51 -1.21 -13.57 -2.34
N LYS A 52 -2.04 -14.24 -3.14
CA LYS A 52 -1.72 -15.55 -3.67
C LYS A 52 -0.57 -15.41 -4.66
N GLN A 53 -0.67 -14.45 -5.58
CA GLN A 53 0.38 -14.18 -6.54
C GLN A 53 1.68 -13.71 -5.86
N ALA A 54 1.58 -12.89 -4.80
CA ALA A 54 2.72 -12.49 -3.99
C ALA A 54 3.41 -13.66 -3.28
N ALA A 55 2.64 -14.67 -2.85
CA ALA A 55 3.19 -15.87 -2.22
C ALA A 55 3.85 -16.83 -3.24
N GLU A 56 3.29 -16.92 -4.45
CA GLU A 56 3.74 -17.85 -5.49
C GLU A 56 4.84 -17.27 -6.40
N SER A 57 4.93 -15.94 -6.51
CA SER A 57 5.84 -15.25 -7.42
C SER A 57 6.61 -14.13 -6.72
N LYS A 58 7.91 -14.37 -6.50
CA LYS A 58 8.84 -13.35 -6.01
C LYS A 58 8.90 -12.14 -6.95
N THR A 59 8.89 -12.38 -8.26
CA THR A 59 8.89 -11.30 -9.26
C THR A 59 7.69 -10.37 -9.09
N TYR A 60 6.49 -10.92 -8.89
CA TYR A 60 5.30 -10.10 -8.65
C TYR A 60 5.45 -9.26 -7.37
N ALA A 61 5.92 -9.86 -6.27
CA ALA A 61 6.10 -9.15 -5.02
C ALA A 61 7.12 -8.01 -5.15
N ASP A 62 8.25 -8.25 -5.86
CA ASP A 62 9.29 -7.25 -6.10
C ASP A 62 8.79 -6.12 -7.02
N GLU A 63 8.05 -6.45 -8.09
CA GLU A 63 7.46 -5.45 -9.00
C GLU A 63 6.38 -4.61 -8.30
N TRP A 64 5.50 -5.27 -7.54
CA TRP A 64 4.45 -4.59 -6.76
C TRP A 64 5.05 -3.64 -5.73
N LYS A 65 6.08 -4.09 -5.00
CA LYS A 65 6.81 -3.23 -4.06
C LYS A 65 7.53 -2.11 -4.79
N GLY A 66 8.12 -2.39 -5.95
CA GLY A 66 8.78 -1.41 -6.81
C GLY A 66 7.84 -0.26 -7.18
N LYS A 67 6.62 -0.57 -7.62
CA LYS A 67 5.60 0.44 -7.96
C LYS A 67 5.27 1.37 -6.81
N ILE A 68 5.20 0.86 -5.58
CA ILE A 68 4.93 1.67 -4.38
C ILE A 68 6.15 2.55 -4.04
N ASN A 69 7.36 1.98 -4.12
CA ASN A 69 8.60 2.70 -3.88
C ASN A 69 8.81 3.84 -4.89
N GLU A 70 8.40 3.67 -6.15
CA GLU A 70 8.42 4.70 -7.18
C GLU A 70 7.53 5.91 -6.84
N LEU A 71 6.51 5.72 -5.98
CA LEU A 71 5.70 6.81 -5.43
C LEU A 71 6.38 7.52 -4.25
N GLY A 72 7.51 7.03 -3.77
CA GLY A 72 8.18 7.55 -2.57
C GLY A 72 7.53 7.10 -1.25
N LEU A 73 6.78 5.99 -1.28
CA LEU A 73 6.10 5.41 -0.13
C LEU A 73 6.78 4.09 0.28
N GLU A 74 6.74 3.77 1.57
CA GLU A 74 7.20 2.48 2.09
C GLU A 74 5.99 1.68 2.63
N VAL A 75 5.92 0.41 2.26
CA VAL A 75 4.94 -0.51 2.86
C VAL A 75 5.37 -0.85 4.29
N THR A 76 4.57 -0.46 5.27
CA THR A 76 4.87 -0.70 6.69
C THR A 76 4.25 -1.97 7.22
N GLU A 77 3.10 -2.39 6.67
CA GLU A 77 2.36 -3.59 7.11
C GLU A 77 1.42 -4.10 6.01
N LEU A 78 1.23 -5.42 5.95
CA LEU A 78 0.13 -6.08 5.24
C LEU A 78 -0.92 -6.50 6.28
N SER A 79 -2.04 -5.77 6.36
CA SER A 79 -3.07 -6.00 7.37
C SER A 79 -4.06 -7.08 6.92
N THR A 80 -4.17 -8.14 7.73
CA THR A 80 -5.01 -9.32 7.49
C THR A 80 -6.24 -9.40 8.40
N HIS A 81 -6.53 -8.35 9.17
CA HIS A 81 -7.59 -8.32 10.18
C HIS A 81 -9.03 -8.63 9.68
N LEU A 82 -9.26 -8.65 8.37
CA LEU A 82 -10.55 -8.95 7.73
C LEU A 82 -10.48 -10.14 6.75
N GLN A 83 -9.45 -10.99 6.86
CA GLN A 83 -9.31 -12.20 6.02
C GLN A 83 -10.34 -13.29 6.34
#